data_AF-A0A4Y4CS96-F1
#
_entry.id   AF-A0A4Y4CS96-F1
#
_cell.length_a   1.000
_cell.length_b   1.000
_cell.length_c   1.000
_cell.angle_alpha   90.00
_cell.angle_beta   90.00
_cell.angle_gamma   90.00
#
_symmetry.space_group_name_H-M   'P 1'
#
loop_
_entity.id
_entity.type
_entity.pdbx_description
1 polymer ?
#
loop_
_entity_poly.entity_id
_entity_poly.type
_entity_poly.pdbx_seq_one_letter_code
_entity_poly.pdbx_strand_id
1 'polypeptide(L)' 'MTTWTYAYASGRLEARNQAGVLLLALQAEPLWAPLADLFNVNQQLSRLLLRHYGYVDART' A
#
# COMPACT_ATOMS: atom_id res chain seq x y z
N MET A 1 10.65 4.40 -0.73
CA MET A 1 9.42 4.74 -1.49
C MET A 1 8.51 3.52 -1.48
N THR A 2 7.22 3.72 -1.22
CA THR A 2 6.23 2.64 -1.17
C THR A 2 5.46 2.60 -2.48
N THR A 3 5.29 1.40 -3.03
CA THR A 3 4.45 1.13 -4.19
C THR A 3 3.23 0.34 -3.74
N TRP A 4 2.05 0.78 -4.16
CA TRP A 4 0.78 0.11 -3.94
C TRP A 4 0.30 -0.55 -5.22
N THR A 5 -0.23 -1.77 -5.11
CA THR A 5 -0.80 -2.53 -6.22
C THR A 5 -2.02 -3.31 -5.76
N TYR A 6 -3.05 -3.38 -6.62
CA TYR A 6 -4.15 -4.31 -6.40
C TYR A 6 -3.86 -5.65 -7.09
N ALA A 7 -3.71 -6.70 -6.30
CA ALA A 7 -3.45 -8.06 -6.76
C ALA A 7 -4.79 -8.76 -7.09
N TYR A 8 -5.20 -8.70 -8.36
CA TYR A 8 -6.46 -9.28 -8.84
C TYR A 8 -6.62 -10.78 -8.54
N ALA A 9 -5.51 -11.53 -8.56
CA ALA A 9 -5.53 -12.96 -8.28
C ALA A 9 -5.85 -13.29 -6.81
N SER A 10 -5.52 -12.40 -5.87
CA SER A 10 -5.71 -12.62 -4.44
C SER A 10 -6.80 -11.74 -3.82
N GLY A 11 -7.31 -10.75 -4.57
CA GLY A 11 -8.30 -9.77 -4.08
C GLY A 11 -7.73 -8.80 -3.06
N ARG A 12 -6.42 -8.48 -3.15
CA ARG A 12 -5.73 -7.71 -2.11
C ARG A 12 -5.15 -6.42 -2.62
N LEU A 13 -5.17 -5.42 -1.74
CA LEU A 13 -4.37 -4.22 -1.89
C LEU A 13 -3.03 -4.42 -1.16
N GLU A 14 -1.93 -4.42 -1.90
CA GLU A 14 -0.59 -4.68 -1.39
C GLU A 14 0.27 -3.42 -1.43
N ALA A 15 1.02 -3.16 -0.36
CA ALA A 15 2.05 -2.13 -0.27
C ALA A 15 3.42 -2.79 -0.20
N ARG A 16 4.37 -2.33 -1.01
CA ARG A 16 5.75 -2.83 -1.04
C ARG A 16 6.76 -1.69 -0.94
N ASN A 17 7.92 -1.93 -0.31
CA ASN A 17 9.02 -0.97 -0.33
C ASN A 17 9.84 -1.05 -1.63
N GLN A 18 10.87 -0.22 -1.76
CA GLN A 18 11.79 -0.20 -2.90
C GLN A 18 12.55 -1.50 -3.15
N ALA A 19 12.73 -2.33 -2.13
CA ALA A 19 13.34 -3.65 -2.26
C ALA A 19 12.32 -4.74 -2.66
N GLY A 20 11.05 -4.38 -2.89
CA GLY A 20 9.97 -5.31 -3.23
C GLY A 20 9.38 -6.06 -2.03
N VAL A 21 9.85 -5.78 -0.81
CA VAL A 21 9.35 -6.40 0.43
C VAL A 21 7.93 -5.95 0.68
N LEU A 22 7.03 -6.90 0.92
CA LEU A 22 5.64 -6.65 1.27
C LEU A 22 5.55 -6.04 2.68
N LEU A 23 4.99 -4.84 2.76
CA LEU A 23 4.80 -4.10 4.00
C LEU A 23 3.39 -4.30 4.55
N LEU A 24 2.40 -4.28 3.65
CA LEU A 24 0.99 -4.44 4.01
C LEU A 24 0.26 -5.19 2.91
N ALA A 25 -0.66 -6.05 3.29
CA ALA A 25 -1.64 -6.64 2.39
C ALA A 25 -3.02 -6.61 3.06
N LEU A 26 -3.96 -5.91 2.44
CA LEU A 26 -5.33 -5.77 2.92
C LEU A 26 -6.25 -6.53 1.98
N GLN A 27 -7.23 -7.26 2.53
CA GLN A 27 -8.34 -7.72 1.69
C GLN A 27 -9.15 -6.52 1.24
N ALA A 28 -9.43 -6.45 -0.06
CA ALA A 28 -10.05 -5.29 -0.68
C ALA A 28 -10.96 -5.73 -1.83
N GLU A 29 -12.06 -5.01 -2.03
CA GLU A 29 -12.90 -5.24 -3.18
C GLU A 29 -12.23 -4.71 -4.46
N PRO A 30 -12.57 -5.24 -5.67
CA PRO A 30 -11.98 -4.77 -6.93
C PRO A 30 -12.11 -3.27 -7.17
N LEU A 31 -13.14 -2.63 -6.62
CA LEU A 31 -13.35 -1.18 -6.68
C LEU A 31 -12.24 -0.37 -5.98
N TRP A 32 -11.38 -1.02 -5.19
CA TRP A 32 -10.22 -0.40 -4.53
C TRP A 32 -9.00 -0.32 -5.46
N ALA A 33 -9.03 -0.93 -6.66
CA ALA A 33 -7.90 -0.87 -7.57
C ALA A 33 -7.40 0.57 -7.86
N PRO A 34 -8.28 1.57 -8.10
CA PRO A 34 -7.86 2.97 -8.27
C PRO A 34 -7.24 3.60 -7.02
N LEU A 35 -7.50 3.05 -5.82
CA LEU A 35 -6.87 3.56 -4.59
C LEU A 35 -5.37 3.26 -4.57
N ALA A 36 -4.91 2.17 -5.21
CA ALA A 36 -3.49 1.90 -5.36
C ALA A 36 -2.79 3.05 -6.10
N ASP A 37 -3.39 3.54 -7.19
CA ASP A 37 -2.87 4.69 -7.94
C ASP A 37 -2.89 5.97 -7.11
N LEU A 38 -3.97 6.21 -6.36
CA LEU A 38 -4.06 7.35 -5.46
C LEU A 38 -2.96 7.34 -4.39
N PHE A 39 -2.67 6.20 -3.78
CA PHE A 39 -1.61 6.07 -2.77
C PHE A 39 -0.21 6.20 -3.39
N ASN A 40 -0.03 5.79 -4.65
CA ASN A 40 1.23 5.97 -5.37
C ASN A 40 1.50 7.45 -5.67
N VAL A 41 0.47 8.21 -6.06
CA VAL A 41 0.58 9.65 -6.35
C VAL A 41 0.66 10.47 -5.05
N ASN A 42 -0.12 10.11 -4.03
CA ASN A 42 -0.14 10.81 -2.75
C ASN A 42 0.57 10.02 -1.65
N GLN A 43 1.87 10.28 -1.51
CA GLN A 43 2.72 9.62 -0.52
C GLN A 43 2.32 9.91 0.93
N GLN A 44 1.62 11.01 1.22
CA GLN A 44 1.12 11.28 2.57
C GLN A 44 -0.04 10.36 2.93
N LEU A 45 -0.97 10.10 1.99
CA LEU A 45 -2.05 9.13 2.19
C LEU A 45 -1.51 7.71 2.34
N SER A 46 -0.52 7.32 1.52
CA SER A 46 0.21 6.06 1.66
C SER A 46 0.79 5.90 3.07
N ARG A 47 1.49 6.92 3.58
CA ARG A 47 2.06 6.91 4.94
C ARG A 47 1.01 6.87 6.04
N LEU A 48 -0.11 7.59 5.88
CA LEU A 48 -1.21 7.58 6.83
C LEU A 48 -1.78 6.16 6.98
N LEU A 49 -2.04 5.51 5.85
CA LEU A 49 -2.57 4.14 5.84
C LEU A 49 -1.57 3.15 6.43
N LEU A 50 -0.31 3.20 6.01
CA LEU A 50 0.76 2.37 6.58
C LEU A 50 0.88 2.53 8.10
N ARG A 51 0.87 3.77 8.60
CA ARG A 51 0.97 4.07 10.03
C ARG A 51 -0.23 3.55 10.81
N HIS A 52 -1.43 3.63 10.25
CA HIS A 52 -2.64 3.08 10.87
C HIS A 52 -2.52 1.56 11.10
N TYR A 53 -1.88 0.85 10.16
CA TYR A 53 -1.60 -0.59 10.27
C TYR A 53 -0.26 -0.91 10.94
N GLY A 54 0.31 0.02 11.71
CA GLY A 54 1.53 -0.21 12.50
C GLY A 54 2.84 -0.20 11.72
N TYR A 55 2.81 0.13 10.42
CA TYR A 55 4.01 0.31 9.61
C TYR A 55 4.54 1.73 9.76
N VAL A 56 5.64 1.87 10.50
CA VAL A 56 6.40 3.12 10.60
C VAL A 56 7.67 2.94 9.78
N ASP A 57 7.82 3.71 8.70
CA ASP A 57 9.06 3.72 7.92
C ASP A 57 10.23 4.03 8.87
N ALA A 58 11.20 3.13 8.99
CA ALA A 58 12.22 3.13 10.04
C ALA A 58 13.30 4.21 9.85
N ARG A 59 12.95 5.36 9.27
CA ARG A 59 13.83 6.51 9.06
C ARG A 59 13.26 7.74 9.77
N THR A 60 13.33 7.71 11.09
CA THR A 60 13.52 8.90 11.94
C THR A 60 14.95 8.90 12.40
#